data_AF-G8SAT0-F1
#
_entry.id   AF-G8SAT0-F1
#
_cell.length_a   1.000
_cell.length_b   1.000
_cell.length_c   1.000
_cell.angle_alpha   90.00
_cell.angle_beta   90.00
_cell.angle_gamma   90.00
#
_symmetry.space_group_name_H-M   'P 1'
#
loop_
_entity.id
_entity.type
_entity.pdbx_description
1 polymer ?
#
loop_
_entity_poly.entity_id
_entity_poly.type
_entity_poly.pdbx_seq_one_letter_code
_entity_poly.pdbx_strand_id
1 'polypeptide(L)' 'MDELGTIAAVTEALTAAGGDVTGLTMQLTGPLQLTAELPPGRADELAQLLAVAAAELGVEVTLRPAEPGGAAVTA' A
#
# COMPACT_ATOMS: atom_id res chain seq x y z
N MET A 1 2.92 0.73 17.53
CA MET A 1 1.87 1.02 16.54
C MET A 1 1.11 -0.26 16.30
N ASP A 2 -0.18 -0.17 15.99
CA ASP A 2 -1.00 -1.36 15.74
C ASP A 2 -0.87 -1.75 14.26
N GLU A 3 -0.14 -2.84 13.98
CA GLU A 3 0.09 -3.31 12.61
C GLU A 3 -1.22 -3.66 11.90
N LEU A 4 -2.21 -4.17 12.63
CA LEU A 4 -3.52 -4.50 12.06
C LEU A 4 -4.28 -3.25 11.62
N GLY A 5 -4.19 -2.16 12.40
CA GLY A 5 -4.73 -0.85 12.02
C GLY A 5 -4.14 -0.29 10.73
N THR A 6 -2.82 -0.40 10.55
CA THR A 6 -2.16 0.02 9.30
C THR A 6 -2.59 -0.83 8.12
N ILE A 7 -2.63 -2.16 8.27
CA ILE A 7 -3.06 -3.08 7.20
C ILE A 7 -4.49 -2.79 6.78
N ALA A 8 -5.39 -2.59 7.76
CA ALA A 8 -6.79 -2.27 7.50
C ALA A 8 -6.93 -0.98 6.68
N ALA A 9 -6.28 0.10 7.12
CA ALA A 9 -6.37 1.39 6.42
C ALA A 9 -5.80 1.34 4.99
N VAL A 10 -4.67 0.66 4.79
CA VAL A 10 -4.08 0.48 3.46
C VAL A 10 -5.00 -0.37 2.56
N THR A 11 -5.61 -1.42 3.10
CA THR A 11 -6.53 -2.29 2.36
C THR A 11 -7.81 -1.54 1.97
N GLU A 12 -8.32 -0.68 2.85
CA GLU A 12 -9.47 0.19 2.53
C GLU A 12 -9.14 1.20 1.44
N ALA A 13 -7.97 1.85 1.50
CA ALA A 13 -7.51 2.77 0.46
C ALA A 13 -7.39 2.05 -0.90
N LEU A 14 -6.86 0.83 -0.92
CA LEU A 14 -6.79 -0.01 -2.12
C LEU A 14 -8.19 -0.35 -2.66
N THR A 15 -9.07 -0.81 -1.79
CA THR A 15 -10.45 -1.16 -2.16
C THR A 15 -11.19 0.04 -2.74
N ALA A 16 -11.03 1.22 -2.13
CA ALA A 16 -11.64 2.47 -2.61
C ALA A 16 -11.14 2.87 -4.01
N ALA A 17 -9.86 2.60 -4.32
CA ALA A 17 -9.29 2.82 -5.65
C ALA A 17 -9.63 1.69 -6.65
N GLY A 18 -10.35 0.65 -6.22
CA GLY A 18 -10.70 -0.52 -7.01
C GLY A 18 -9.54 -1.51 -7.20
N GLY A 19 -8.54 -1.46 -6.32
CA GLY A 19 -7.39 -2.36 -6.32
C GLY A 19 -7.66 -3.67 -5.61
N ASP A 20 -7.05 -4.75 -6.10
CA ASP A 20 -7.11 -6.08 -5.52
C ASP A 20 -5.74 -6.46 -4.95
N VAL A 21 -5.68 -6.89 -3.68
CA VAL A 21 -4.42 -7.25 -3.02
C VAL A 21 -3.94 -8.60 -3.55
N THR A 22 -2.79 -8.60 -4.23
CA THR A 22 -2.21 -9.81 -4.82
C THR A 22 -1.08 -10.42 -3.99
N GLY A 23 -0.57 -9.70 -2.99
CA GLY A 23 0.43 -10.25 -2.08
C GLY A 23 0.69 -9.37 -0.87
N LEU A 24 1.09 -10.00 0.24
CA LEU A 24 1.51 -9.36 1.48
C LEU A 24 2.82 -10.01 1.93
N THR A 25 3.83 -9.19 2.21
CA THR A 25 5.10 -9.64 2.77
C THR A 25 5.43 -8.81 4.01
N MET A 26 5.65 -9.50 5.12
CA MET A 26 6.10 -8.90 6.36
C MET A 26 7.53 -9.35 6.65
N GLN A 27 8.42 -8.39 6.87
CA GLN A 27 9.80 -8.67 7.23
C GLN A 27 9.94 -8.70 8.75
N LEU A 28 10.74 -9.64 9.28
CA LEU A 28 11.01 -9.74 10.72
C LEU A 28 11.68 -8.48 11.27
N THR A 29 12.42 -7.78 10.40
CA THR A 29 12.98 -6.45 10.61
C THR A 29 12.87 -5.69 9.30
N GLY A 30 11.96 -4.72 9.21
CA GLY A 30 11.75 -3.94 8.00
C GLY A 30 10.31 -3.43 7.86
N PRO A 31 10.00 -2.72 6.78
CA PRO A 31 8.66 -2.24 6.50
C PRO A 31 7.72 -3.41 6.16
N LEU A 32 6.43 -3.20 6.35
CA LEU A 32 5.40 -4.03 5.74
C LEU A 32 5.33 -3.70 4.24
N GLN A 33 5.30 -4.74 3.39
CA GLN A 33 5.17 -4.59 1.94
C GLN A 33 3.85 -5.21 1.47
N LEU A 34 3.08 -4.44 0.69
CA LEU A 34 1.81 -4.88 0.10
C LEU A 34 1.85 -4.67 -1.42
N THR A 35 1.41 -5.67 -2.16
CA THR A 35 1.29 -5.62 -3.63
C THR A 35 -0.17 -5.74 -4.01
N ALA A 36 -0.61 -4.91 -4.94
CA ALA A 36 -1.97 -4.92 -5.44
C ALA A 36 -2.00 -4.66 -6.95
N GLU A 37 -2.99 -5.26 -7.62
CA GLU A 37 -3.37 -4.90 -8.98
C GLU A 37 -4.35 -3.74 -8.95
N LEU A 38 -4.19 -2.78 -9.86
CA LEU A 38 -4.99 -1.56 -9.88
C LEU A 38 -5.47 -1.26 -11.30
N PRO A 39 -6.73 -0.77 -11.48
CA PRO A 39 -7.20 -0.30 -12.77
C PRO A 39 -6.31 0.84 -13.31
N PRO A 40 -6.15 0.94 -14.65
CA PRO A 40 -5.35 1.99 -15.26
C PRO A 40 -5.90 3.37 -14.88
N GLY A 41 -5.00 4.29 -14.55
CA GLY A 41 -5.34 5.68 -14.19
C GLY A 41 -5.76 5.90 -12.72
N ARG A 42 -5.79 4.87 -11.88
CA ARG A 42 -6.16 4.99 -10.45
C ARG A 42 -4.98 5.21 -9.49
N ALA A 43 -3.74 5.14 -9.99
CA ALA A 43 -2.55 5.22 -9.13
C ALA A 43 -2.45 6.54 -8.35
N ASP A 44 -2.86 7.65 -8.97
CA ASP A 44 -2.85 8.98 -8.32
C ASP A 44 -3.92 9.09 -7.21
N GLU A 45 -5.11 8.58 -7.47
CA GLU A 45 -6.20 8.50 -6.47
C GLU A 45 -5.79 7.65 -5.27
N LEU A 46 -5.17 6.49 -5.52
CA LEU A 46 -4.62 5.63 -4.47
C LEU A 46 -3.53 6.36 -3.67
N ALA A 47 -2.62 7.09 -4.33
CA ALA A 47 -1.58 7.84 -3.65
C ALA A 47 -2.16 8.91 -2.72
N GLN A 48 -3.22 9.61 -3.13
CA GLN A 48 -3.91 10.60 -2.31
C GLN A 48 -4.60 9.95 -1.10
N LEU A 49 -5.31 8.84 -1.29
CA LEU A 49 -5.97 8.11 -0.21
C LEU A 49 -4.97 7.58 0.81
N LEU A 50 -3.84 7.03 0.35
CA LEU A 50 -2.77 6.55 1.22
C LEU A 50 -2.09 7.69 1.97
N ALA A 51 -1.89 8.86 1.37
CA ALA A 51 -1.31 10.01 2.05
C ALA A 51 -2.19 10.48 3.22
N VAL A 52 -3.52 10.48 3.05
CA VAL A 52 -4.46 10.79 4.13
C VAL A 52 -4.38 9.74 5.24
N ALA A 53 -4.47 8.46 4.89
CA ALA A 53 -4.38 7.37 5.86
C ALA A 53 -3.05 7.37 6.64
N ALA A 54 -1.94 7.63 5.94
CA ALA A 54 -0.60 7.73 6.52
C ALA A 54 -0.50 8.88 7.54
N ALA A 55 -1.06 10.05 7.22
CA ALA A 55 -1.09 11.20 8.11
C ALA A 55 -1.92 10.94 9.38
N GLU A 56 -3.10 10.32 9.25
CA GLU A 56 -3.97 9.99 10.38
C GLU A 56 -3.35 8.94 11.31
N LEU A 57 -2.61 7.99 10.75
CA LEU A 57 -1.95 6.92 11.50
C LEU A 57 -0.56 7.31 12.02
N GLY A 58 0.04 8.39 11.52
CA GLY A 58 1.41 8.79 11.86
C GLY A 58 2.49 7.84 11.32
N VAL A 59 2.24 7.23 10.15
CA VAL A 59 3.18 6.32 9.47
C VAL A 59 3.64 6.91 8.13
N GLU A 60 4.75 6.40 7.61
CA GLU A 60 5.18 6.71 6.25
C GLU A 60 4.72 5.59 5.30
N VAL A 61 4.12 5.96 4.17
CA VAL A 61 3.69 5.02 3.13
C VAL A 61 4.34 5.44 1.81
N THR A 62 5.04 4.51 1.17
CA THR A 62 5.66 4.74 -0.14
C THR A 62 4.98 3.87 -1.18
N LEU A 63 4.43 4.50 -2.23
CA LEU A 63 3.92 3.79 -3.40
C LEU A 63 5.03 3.66 -4.44
N ARG A 64 5.26 2.45 -4.96
CA ARG A 64 6.08 2.27 -6.17
C ARG A 64 5.39 1.32 -7.14
N PRO A 65 5.52 1.56 -8.46
CA PRO A 65 5.02 0.64 -9.47
C PRO A 65 5.75 -0.70 -9.32
N ALA A 66 4.98 -1.79 -9.25
CA ALA A 66 5.54 -3.13 -9.34
C ALA A 66 6.03 -3.34 -10.78
N GLU A 67 7.31 -3.68 -10.96
CA GLU A 67 7.83 -3.97 -12.30
C GLU A 67 7.01 -5.11 -12.92
N PRO A 68 6.56 -5.00 -14.19
CA PRO A 68 6.03 -6.14 -14.92
C PRO A 68 7.19 -7.11 -15.16
N GLY A 69 7.45 -7.96 -14.17
CA GLY A 69 8.67 -8.76 -14.10
C GLY A 69 9.53 -8.50 -12.87
N GLY A 70 8.93 -8.18 -11.72
CA GLY A 70 9.56 -8.31 -10.41
C GLY A 70 10.66 -7.31 -10.10
N ALA A 71 10.34 -6.32 -9.27
CA ALA A 71 11.24 -5.90 -8.20
C ALA A 71 10.46 -5.25 -7.06
N ALA A 72 10.99 -5.49 -5.87
CA ALA A 72 10.40 -5.13 -4.60
C ALA A 72 10.46 -3.63 -4.30
N VAL A 73 9.46 -3.19 -3.53
CA VAL A 73 9.29 -1.82 -3.09
C VAL A 73 9.74 -1.67 -1.62
N THR A 74 11.00 -1.31 -1.40
CA THR A 74 11.61 -1.03 -0.09
C THR A 74 11.14 0.32 0.47
N ALA A 75 10.66 0.33 1.70
CA ALA A 75 10.50 1.51 2.56
C ALA A 75 11.40 1.37 3.80
#